data_AF-A0A356AZW6-F1
#
_entry.id   AF-A0A356AZW6-F1
#
_cell.length_a   1.000
_cell.length_b   1.000
_cell.length_c   1.000
_cell.angle_alpha   90.00
_cell.angle_beta   90.00
_cell.angle_gamma   90.00
#
_symmetry.space_group_name_H-M   'P 1'
#
loop_
_entity.id
_entity.type
_entity.pdbx_description
1 polymer ?
#
loop_
_entity_poly.entity_id
_entity_poly.type
_entity_poly.pdbx_seq_one_letter_code
_entity_poly.pdbx_strand_id
1 'polypeptide(L)'
;EYNQYIKEHIEGKDPDPKDEHQLETGMLLDAIQSEFPRKENKELYALLLLMLDAQATSLKQQNVHEKLSIDDRLNISIYKGGTSVLFDRFLVRKQVTESDFLSYIGLGFFLQLADDLQDIKEDGERGHHTIFTYRKDSDYLEKTVNKLLQYIRHVLEKLQTSNQPFKEFLLFNCYHLVYLSVIMSKEFFTQEYLDCMENYLLISLSSFDTLLNQRPENMEEADQEKYMEMLDAILFLV
;
A
#
# COMPACT_ATOMS: atom_id res chain seq x y z
N GLU A 1 10.88 -8.55 19.70
CA GLU A 1 9.95 -9.36 20.52
C GLU A 1 8.59 -9.54 19.84
N TYR A 2 7.93 -8.46 19.42
CA TYR A 2 6.64 -8.51 18.70
C TYR A 2 6.63 -9.41 17.45
N ASN A 3 7.60 -9.27 16.52
CA ASN A 3 7.66 -10.15 15.33
C ASN A 3 7.88 -11.63 15.69
N GLN A 4 8.57 -11.91 16.81
CA GLN A 4 8.77 -13.28 17.26
C GLN A 4 7.46 -13.88 17.78
N TYR A 5 6.68 -13.10 18.52
CA TYR A 5 5.33 -13.48 18.97
C TYR A 5 4.44 -13.84 17.76
N ILE A 6 4.36 -12.96 16.76
CA ILE A 6 3.57 -13.20 15.55
C ILE A 6 4.04 -14.48 14.84
N LYS A 7 5.36 -14.65 14.68
CA LYS A 7 5.93 -15.84 14.04
C LYS A 7 5.53 -17.12 14.75
N GLU A 8 5.70 -17.16 16.07
CA GLU A 8 5.36 -18.34 16.89
C GLU A 8 3.86 -18.66 16.82
N HIS A 9 3.02 -17.63 16.79
CA HIS A 9 1.58 -17.79 16.62
C HIS A 9 1.24 -18.39 15.24
N ILE A 10 1.79 -17.84 14.15
CA ILE A 10 1.63 -18.37 12.77
C ILE A 10 2.17 -19.80 12.64
N GLU A 11 3.22 -20.16 13.39
CA GLU A 11 3.80 -21.51 13.43
C GLU A 11 3.01 -22.50 14.32
N GLY A 12 2.18 -22.01 15.24
CA GLY A 12 1.23 -22.82 16.02
C GLY A 12 1.77 -23.25 17.36
N LYS A 13 2.59 -22.38 17.95
CA LYS A 13 3.23 -22.57 19.24
C LYS A 13 2.45 -21.95 20.40
N ASP A 14 1.31 -21.32 20.13
CA ASP A 14 0.40 -20.67 21.08
C ASP A 14 1.15 -19.81 22.14
N PRO A 15 1.91 -18.78 21.70
CA PRO A 15 2.68 -17.95 22.61
C PRO A 15 1.78 -17.08 23.50
N ASP A 16 2.19 -16.86 24.74
CA ASP A 16 1.50 -15.93 25.65
C ASP A 16 1.77 -14.47 25.25
N PRO A 17 0.73 -13.62 25.10
CA PRO A 17 0.90 -12.21 24.79
C PRO A 17 1.48 -11.45 25.99
N LYS A 18 2.40 -10.52 25.74
CA LYS A 18 3.03 -9.68 26.77
C LYS A 18 2.35 -8.34 27.01
N ASP A 19 1.58 -7.87 26.03
CA ASP A 19 0.92 -6.57 26.02
C ASP A 19 -0.41 -6.65 25.25
N GLU A 20 -1.21 -5.59 25.35
CA GLU A 20 -2.53 -5.48 24.70
C GLU A 20 -2.42 -5.59 23.17
N HIS A 21 -1.36 -5.03 22.58
CA HIS A 21 -1.15 -5.06 21.15
C HIS A 21 -0.88 -6.48 20.62
N GLN A 22 -0.09 -7.28 21.34
CA GLN A 22 0.13 -8.69 21.05
C GLN A 22 -1.16 -9.49 21.21
N LEU A 23 -1.96 -9.21 22.24
CA LEU A 23 -3.24 -9.88 22.45
C LEU A 23 -4.19 -9.66 21.26
N GLU A 24 -4.38 -8.40 20.85
CA GLU A 24 -5.22 -8.07 19.68
C GLU A 24 -4.71 -8.74 18.39
N THR A 25 -3.38 -8.75 18.20
CA THR A 25 -2.76 -9.39 17.04
C THR A 25 -2.97 -10.91 17.07
N GLY A 26 -2.85 -11.55 18.23
CA GLY A 26 -3.17 -12.96 18.44
C GLY A 26 -4.62 -13.27 18.09
N MET A 27 -5.56 -12.44 18.56
CA MET A 27 -6.99 -12.59 18.25
C MET A 27 -7.27 -12.51 16.75
N LEU A 28 -6.61 -11.61 16.01
CA LEU A 28 -6.72 -11.54 14.55
C LEU A 28 -6.21 -12.83 13.89
N LEU A 29 -5.05 -13.34 14.33
CA LEU A 29 -4.48 -14.58 13.78
C LEU A 29 -5.35 -15.81 14.11
N ASP A 30 -5.99 -15.83 15.28
CA ASP A 30 -6.96 -16.86 15.66
C ASP A 30 -8.21 -16.81 14.80
N ALA A 31 -8.71 -15.60 14.49
CA ALA A 31 -9.83 -15.42 13.55
C ALA A 31 -9.48 -15.94 12.16
N ILE A 32 -8.28 -15.61 11.64
CA ILE A 32 -7.77 -16.16 10.38
C ILE A 32 -7.69 -17.69 10.45
N GLN A 33 -7.24 -18.27 11.57
CA GLN A 33 -7.17 -19.72 11.71
C GLN A 33 -8.52 -20.41 11.76
N SER A 34 -9.53 -19.77 12.37
CA SER A 34 -10.90 -20.26 12.40
C SER A 34 -11.48 -20.38 10.99
N GLU A 35 -11.25 -19.36 10.15
CA GLU A 35 -11.73 -19.32 8.76
C GLU A 35 -10.85 -20.16 7.80
N PHE A 36 -9.54 -20.24 8.08
CA PHE A 36 -8.56 -20.93 7.26
C PHE A 36 -7.72 -21.90 8.10
N PRO A 37 -8.21 -23.14 8.33
CA PRO A 37 -7.50 -24.13 9.11
C PRO A 37 -6.10 -24.44 8.54
N ARG A 38 -5.07 -24.38 9.39
CA ARG A 38 -3.65 -24.58 9.02
C ARG A 38 -3.36 -25.83 8.21
N LYS A 39 -4.02 -26.95 8.58
CA LYS A 39 -3.79 -28.25 7.94
C LYS A 39 -4.16 -28.23 6.45
N GLU A 40 -5.15 -27.42 6.09
CA GLU A 40 -5.74 -27.33 4.76
C GLU A 40 -5.20 -26.15 3.94
N ASN A 41 -4.62 -25.15 4.60
CA ASN A 41 -4.21 -23.88 3.98
C ASN A 41 -2.72 -23.58 4.20
N LYS A 42 -1.82 -24.57 4.05
CA LYS A 42 -0.39 -24.42 4.39
C LYS A 42 0.29 -23.26 3.66
N GLU A 43 -0.12 -23.03 2.42
CA GLU A 43 0.40 -21.97 1.56
C GLU A 43 0.04 -20.59 2.11
N LEU A 44 -1.14 -20.42 2.72
CA LEU A 44 -1.55 -19.17 3.37
C LEU A 44 -0.60 -18.82 4.52
N TYR A 45 -0.30 -19.78 5.39
CA TYR A 45 0.58 -19.56 6.53
C TYR A 45 2.03 -19.34 6.10
N ALA A 46 2.47 -19.99 5.01
CA ALA A 46 3.76 -19.66 4.39
C ALA A 46 3.80 -18.22 3.87
N LEU A 47 2.72 -17.73 3.24
CA LEU A 47 2.59 -16.34 2.80
C LEU A 47 2.55 -15.35 3.97
N LEU A 48 1.87 -15.67 5.07
CA LEU A 48 1.88 -14.85 6.30
C LEU A 48 3.29 -14.72 6.87
N LEU A 49 4.07 -15.80 6.88
CA LEU A 49 5.47 -15.75 7.30
C LEU A 49 6.32 -14.90 6.36
N LEU A 50 6.11 -14.99 5.05
CA LEU A 50 6.79 -14.13 4.06
C LEU A 50 6.41 -12.66 4.24
N MET A 51 5.15 -12.36 4.54
CA MET A 51 4.70 -11.00 4.81
C MET A 51 5.34 -10.44 6.06
N LEU A 52 5.42 -11.24 7.13
CA LEU A 52 6.13 -10.88 8.35
C LEU A 52 7.61 -10.59 8.08
N ASP A 53 8.27 -11.43 7.28
CA ASP A 53 9.67 -11.24 6.89
C ASP A 53 9.87 -9.97 6.03
N ALA A 54 8.95 -9.70 5.10
CA ALA A 54 8.99 -8.49 4.29
C ALA A 54 8.81 -7.22 5.12
N GLN A 55 7.86 -7.24 6.07
CA GLN A 55 7.68 -6.14 7.03
C GLN A 55 8.91 -5.96 7.91
N ALA A 56 9.46 -7.05 8.47
CA ALA A 56 10.67 -7.00 9.28
C ALA A 56 11.88 -6.47 8.50
N THR A 57 12.00 -6.86 7.23
CA THR A 57 13.05 -6.38 6.33
C THR A 57 12.87 -4.89 6.04
N SER A 58 11.65 -4.38 5.94
CA SER A 58 11.40 -2.96 5.69
C SER A 58 11.83 -2.03 6.83
N LEU A 59 11.97 -2.55 8.06
CA LEU A 59 12.48 -1.77 9.20
C LEU A 59 13.91 -1.25 8.98
N LYS A 60 14.67 -1.87 8.06
CA LYS A 60 15.95 -1.35 7.56
C LYS A 60 15.84 0.07 7.01
N GLN A 61 14.74 0.36 6.32
CA GLN A 61 14.48 1.71 5.80
C GLN A 61 14.23 2.72 6.92
N GLN A 62 13.81 2.31 8.11
CA GLN A 62 13.60 3.21 9.24
C GLN A 62 14.88 3.42 10.07
N ASN A 63 15.91 2.60 9.83
CA ASN A 63 17.15 2.69 10.59
C ASN A 63 18.07 3.78 10.04
N VAL A 64 18.08 4.93 10.71
CA VAL A 64 18.92 6.11 10.36
C VAL A 64 20.43 5.83 10.28
N HIS A 65 20.90 4.72 10.84
CA HIS A 65 22.30 4.31 10.79
C HIS A 65 22.64 3.42 9.59
N GLU A 66 21.64 2.87 8.91
CA GLU A 66 21.85 2.08 7.71
C GLU A 66 22.09 2.96 6.48
N LYS A 67 22.97 2.49 5.60
CA LYS A 67 23.21 3.12 4.30
C LYS A 67 22.64 2.23 3.22
N LEU A 68 21.39 2.49 2.87
CA LEU A 68 20.71 1.79 1.77
C LEU A 68 20.97 2.48 0.44
N SER A 69 21.48 1.72 -0.53
CA SER A 69 21.57 2.14 -1.93
C SER A 69 20.17 2.31 -2.54
N ILE A 70 20.08 2.89 -3.74
CA ILE A 70 18.81 2.95 -4.48
C ILE A 70 18.25 1.54 -4.72
N ASP A 71 19.11 0.60 -5.14
CA ASP A 71 18.70 -0.77 -5.44
C ASP A 71 18.20 -1.50 -4.19
N ASP A 72 18.84 -1.29 -3.03
CA ASP A 72 18.37 -1.87 -1.77
C ASP A 72 16.96 -1.37 -1.42
N ARG A 73 16.71 -0.06 -1.58
CA ARG A 73 15.39 0.54 -1.30
C ARG A 73 14.33 -0.05 -2.22
N LEU A 74 14.61 -0.12 -3.52
CA LEU A 74 13.68 -0.69 -4.50
C LEU A 74 13.42 -2.17 -4.23
N ASN A 75 14.45 -2.96 -3.89
CA ASN A 75 14.28 -4.37 -3.55
C ASN A 75 13.41 -4.57 -2.31
N ILE A 76 13.56 -3.73 -1.28
CA ILE A 76 12.71 -3.76 -0.10
C ILE A 76 11.26 -3.41 -0.48
N SER A 77 11.05 -2.34 -1.26
CA SER A 77 9.71 -1.94 -1.70
C SER A 77 9.03 -3.00 -2.58
N ILE A 78 9.78 -3.65 -3.48
CA ILE A 78 9.27 -4.78 -4.29
C ILE A 78 8.86 -5.94 -3.38
N TYR A 79 9.69 -6.29 -2.40
CA TYR A 79 9.40 -7.43 -1.53
C TYR A 79 8.19 -7.17 -0.64
N LYS A 80 8.14 -6.01 0.03
CA LYS A 80 7.01 -5.63 0.89
C LYS A 80 5.71 -5.49 0.10
N GLY A 81 5.70 -4.67 -0.93
CA GLY A 81 4.50 -4.42 -1.73
C GLY A 81 4.04 -5.65 -2.50
N GLY A 82 4.97 -6.36 -3.14
CA GLY A 82 4.68 -7.56 -3.91
C GLY A 82 4.09 -8.68 -3.07
N THR A 83 4.67 -8.96 -1.90
CA THR A 83 4.14 -9.99 -0.98
C THR A 83 2.76 -9.61 -0.45
N SER A 84 2.49 -8.32 -0.18
CA SER A 84 1.16 -7.85 0.25
C SER A 84 0.07 -8.17 -0.78
N VAL A 85 0.27 -7.78 -2.04
CA VAL A 85 -0.74 -8.02 -3.09
C VAL A 85 -0.88 -9.50 -3.42
N LEU A 86 0.20 -10.27 -3.34
CA LEU A 86 0.14 -11.73 -3.53
C LEU A 86 -0.68 -12.42 -2.45
N PHE A 87 -0.61 -11.94 -1.20
CA PHE A 87 -1.43 -12.45 -0.11
C PHE A 87 -2.92 -12.22 -0.39
N ASP A 88 -3.30 -10.99 -0.75
CA ASP A 88 -4.69 -10.67 -1.11
C ASP A 88 -5.18 -11.53 -2.28
N ARG A 89 -4.32 -11.72 -3.29
CA ARG A 89 -4.65 -12.55 -4.43
C ARG A 89 -4.86 -14.02 -4.06
N PHE A 90 -4.13 -14.53 -3.08
CA PHE A 90 -4.27 -15.91 -2.62
C PHE A 90 -5.67 -16.16 -2.02
N LEU A 91 -6.21 -15.19 -1.27
CA LEU A 91 -7.52 -15.28 -0.63
C LEU A 91 -8.69 -15.37 -1.63
N VAL A 92 -8.52 -14.89 -2.87
CA VAL A 92 -9.54 -14.93 -3.93
C VAL A 92 -9.73 -16.35 -4.53
N ARG A 93 -8.90 -17.35 -4.14
CA ARG A 93 -9.04 -18.79 -4.48
C ARG A 93 -9.18 -19.13 -5.98
N LYS A 94 -8.73 -18.25 -6.88
CA LYS A 94 -8.69 -18.50 -8.34
C LYS A 94 -7.30 -18.94 -8.79
N GLN A 95 -7.22 -19.83 -9.78
CA GLN A 95 -5.94 -20.21 -10.41
C GLN A 95 -5.20 -18.97 -10.95
N VAL A 96 -3.87 -18.96 -10.82
CA VAL A 96 -2.97 -17.85 -11.19
C VAL A 96 -2.00 -18.37 -12.25
N THR A 97 -1.82 -17.63 -13.34
CA THR A 97 -0.73 -17.90 -14.28
C THR A 97 0.55 -17.16 -13.85
N GLU A 98 1.71 -17.59 -14.34
CA GLU A 98 2.98 -16.90 -14.06
C GLU A 98 2.96 -15.43 -14.51
N SER A 99 2.26 -15.11 -15.61
CA SER A 99 2.08 -13.74 -16.08
C SER A 99 1.26 -12.89 -15.10
N ASP A 100 0.23 -13.48 -14.49
CA ASP A 100 -0.57 -12.81 -13.47
C ASP A 100 0.30 -12.52 -12.23
N PHE A 101 1.12 -13.48 -11.82
CA PHE A 101 2.03 -13.34 -10.69
C PHE A 101 2.98 -12.14 -10.83
N LEU A 102 3.63 -12.00 -11.99
CA LEU A 102 4.50 -10.84 -12.27
C LEU A 102 3.72 -9.52 -12.27
N SER A 103 2.47 -9.54 -12.73
CA SER A 103 1.61 -8.34 -12.76
C SER A 103 1.17 -7.93 -11.35
N TYR A 104 0.86 -8.89 -10.48
CA TYR A 104 0.50 -8.65 -9.07
C TYR A 104 1.69 -8.18 -8.24
N ILE A 105 2.87 -8.79 -8.39
CA ILE A 105 4.10 -8.25 -7.78
C ILE A 105 4.33 -6.83 -8.29
N GLY A 106 4.15 -6.62 -9.60
CA GLY A 106 4.36 -5.32 -10.20
C GLY A 106 3.43 -4.24 -9.63
N LEU A 107 2.15 -4.59 -9.45
CA LEU A 107 1.15 -3.72 -8.84
C LEU A 107 1.47 -3.46 -7.36
N GLY A 108 1.89 -4.48 -6.62
CA GLY A 108 2.30 -4.33 -5.22
C GLY A 108 3.49 -3.40 -5.05
N PHE A 109 4.51 -3.52 -5.91
CA PHE A 109 5.63 -2.58 -5.93
C PHE A 109 5.17 -1.15 -6.24
N PHE A 110 4.27 -0.98 -7.20
CA PHE A 110 3.69 0.35 -7.48
C PHE A 110 2.99 0.93 -6.25
N LEU A 111 2.14 0.15 -5.57
CA LEU A 111 1.41 0.61 -4.39
C LEU A 111 2.37 1.03 -3.28
N GLN A 112 3.40 0.22 -3.00
CA GLN A 112 4.40 0.59 -1.99
C GLN A 112 5.13 1.90 -2.33
N LEU A 113 5.44 2.14 -3.60
CA LEU A 113 6.04 3.41 -4.01
C LEU A 113 5.05 4.58 -3.96
N ALA A 114 3.77 4.33 -4.23
CA ALA A 114 2.74 5.36 -4.07
C ALA A 114 2.57 5.75 -2.60
N ASP A 115 2.58 4.79 -1.68
CA ASP A 115 2.57 5.03 -0.22
C ASP A 115 3.80 5.86 0.19
N ASP A 116 5.01 5.45 -0.21
CA ASP A 116 6.26 6.19 0.08
C ASP A 116 6.23 7.64 -0.48
N LEU A 117 5.48 7.90 -1.56
CA LEU A 117 5.29 9.24 -2.13
C LEU A 117 4.28 10.07 -1.32
N GLN A 118 3.21 9.44 -0.83
CA GLN A 118 2.24 10.08 0.08
C GLN A 118 2.91 10.48 1.39
N ASP A 119 3.75 9.59 1.92
CA ASP A 119 4.41 9.74 3.22
C ASP A 119 5.77 10.46 3.12
N ILE A 120 6.16 10.99 1.95
CA ILE A 120 7.46 11.62 1.69
C ILE A 120 7.87 12.65 2.76
N LYS A 121 6.88 13.39 3.28
CA LYS A 121 7.10 14.36 4.36
C LYS A 121 7.44 13.69 5.68
N GLU A 122 6.59 12.78 6.14
CA GLU A 122 6.75 12.05 7.40
C GLU A 122 8.03 11.21 7.39
N ASP A 123 8.28 10.51 6.28
CA ASP A 123 9.51 9.74 6.07
C ASP A 123 10.75 10.64 6.08
N GLY A 124 10.66 11.81 5.44
CA GLY A 124 11.73 12.80 5.44
C GLY A 124 12.05 13.36 6.82
N GLU A 125 11.02 13.60 7.64
CA GLU A 125 11.15 14.10 9.02
C GLU A 125 11.70 13.03 9.98
N ARG A 126 11.29 11.77 9.80
CA ARG A 126 11.78 10.63 10.59
C ARG A 126 13.13 10.09 10.13
N GLY A 127 13.64 10.57 9.00
CA GLY A 127 14.90 10.10 8.42
C GLY A 127 14.80 8.71 7.80
N HIS A 128 13.60 8.27 7.43
CA HIS A 128 13.38 7.02 6.72
C HIS A 128 14.03 7.04 5.33
N HIS A 129 14.39 5.87 4.86
CA HIS A 129 15.18 5.63 3.66
C HIS A 129 14.31 5.02 2.54
N THR A 130 13.42 5.82 1.96
CA THR A 130 12.61 5.47 0.79
C THR A 130 13.25 5.97 -0.50
N ILE A 131 12.68 5.62 -1.66
CA ILE A 131 13.18 6.15 -2.94
C ILE A 131 12.99 7.68 -3.00
N PHE A 132 11.90 8.20 -2.41
CA PHE A 132 11.55 9.62 -2.44
C PHE A 132 12.31 10.45 -1.40
N THR A 133 12.90 9.84 -0.37
CA THR A 133 13.81 10.55 0.55
C THR A 133 15.29 10.45 0.16
N TYR A 134 15.62 9.74 -0.92
CA TYR A 134 17.02 9.55 -1.34
C TYR A 134 17.71 10.87 -1.71
N ARG A 135 17.02 11.75 -2.43
CA ARG A 135 17.47 13.12 -2.70
C ARG A 135 16.30 14.09 -2.56
N LYS A 136 16.59 15.29 -2.06
CA LYS A 136 15.61 16.36 -1.82
C LYS A 136 15.43 17.32 -3.00
N ASP A 137 16.11 17.11 -4.12
CA ASP A 137 15.95 17.97 -5.30
C ASP A 137 14.67 17.62 -6.07
N SER A 138 13.89 18.65 -6.41
CA SER A 138 12.64 18.51 -7.15
C SER A 138 12.83 17.78 -8.49
N ASP A 139 13.92 18.06 -9.22
CA ASP A 139 14.24 17.37 -10.49
C ASP A 139 14.33 15.85 -10.33
N TYR A 140 14.95 15.36 -9.26
CA TYR A 140 14.99 13.92 -8.97
C TYR A 140 13.60 13.36 -8.63
N LEU A 141 12.82 14.07 -7.81
CA LEU A 141 11.50 13.62 -7.39
C LEU A 141 10.53 13.57 -8.56
N GLU A 142 10.46 14.62 -9.37
CA GLU A 142 9.62 14.70 -10.58
C GLU A 142 9.97 13.59 -11.59
N LYS A 143 11.27 13.35 -11.82
CA LYS A 143 11.70 12.22 -12.66
C LYS A 143 11.30 10.87 -12.07
N THR A 144 11.34 10.73 -10.75
CA THR A 144 10.96 9.49 -10.06
C THR A 144 9.45 9.25 -10.16
N VAL A 145 8.64 10.29 -9.96
CA VAL A 145 7.18 10.24 -10.16
C VAL A 145 6.83 9.89 -11.60
N ASN A 146 7.47 10.52 -12.59
CA ASN A 146 7.25 10.20 -14.00
C ASN A 146 7.61 8.75 -14.34
N LYS A 147 8.69 8.21 -13.75
CA LYS A 147 9.03 6.79 -13.87
C LYS A 147 7.97 5.90 -13.23
N LEU A 148 7.42 6.28 -12.07
CA LEU A 148 6.36 5.54 -11.40
C LEU A 148 5.08 5.45 -12.27
N LEU A 149 4.68 6.57 -12.88
CA LEU A 149 3.55 6.63 -13.81
C LEU A 149 3.78 5.74 -15.05
N GLN A 150 4.98 5.82 -15.64
CA GLN A 150 5.31 4.96 -16.79
C GLN A 150 5.37 3.47 -16.40
N TYR A 151 5.87 3.18 -15.20
CA TYR A 151 5.98 1.84 -14.68
C TYR A 151 4.61 1.18 -14.51
N ILE A 152 3.65 1.83 -13.85
CA ILE A 152 2.33 1.24 -13.63
C ILE A 152 1.57 1.01 -14.94
N ARG A 153 1.74 1.91 -15.92
CA ARG A 153 1.23 1.70 -17.27
C ARG A 153 1.75 0.40 -17.87
N HIS A 154 3.06 0.18 -17.82
CA HIS A 154 3.69 -1.03 -18.36
C HIS A 154 3.27 -2.30 -17.61
N VAL A 155 3.09 -2.23 -16.29
CA VAL A 155 2.57 -3.34 -15.48
C VAL A 155 1.15 -3.69 -15.93
N LEU A 156 0.26 -2.70 -16.03
CA LEU A 156 -1.13 -2.96 -16.40
C LEU A 156 -1.29 -3.35 -17.86
N GLU A 157 -0.48 -2.83 -18.79
CA GLU A 157 -0.48 -3.28 -20.19
C GLU A 157 -0.22 -4.80 -20.33
N LYS A 158 0.57 -5.38 -19.43
CA LYS A 158 0.88 -6.82 -19.39
C LYS A 158 -0.16 -7.67 -18.66
N LEU A 159 -1.03 -7.05 -17.87
CA LEU A 159 -2.08 -7.75 -17.14
C LEU A 159 -3.06 -8.40 -18.12
N GLN A 160 -3.15 -9.73 -18.06
CA GLN A 160 -4.06 -10.51 -18.89
C GLN A 160 -5.47 -10.43 -18.32
N THR A 161 -6.36 -9.70 -19.00
CA THR A 161 -7.76 -9.61 -18.61
C THR A 161 -8.66 -9.53 -19.84
N SER A 162 -9.79 -10.22 -19.79
CA SER A 162 -10.85 -10.11 -20.79
C SER A 162 -11.68 -8.83 -20.62
N ASN A 163 -11.60 -8.16 -19.46
CA ASN A 163 -12.33 -6.94 -19.16
C ASN A 163 -11.44 -5.71 -19.37
N GLN A 164 -11.38 -5.25 -20.62
CA GLN A 164 -10.59 -4.08 -21.01
C GLN A 164 -11.06 -2.78 -20.32
N PRO A 165 -12.37 -2.47 -20.20
CA PRO A 165 -12.84 -1.30 -19.44
C PRO A 165 -12.37 -1.29 -17.98
N PHE A 166 -12.36 -2.45 -17.32
CA PHE A 166 -11.86 -2.56 -15.95
C PHE A 166 -10.37 -2.22 -15.85
N LYS A 167 -9.56 -2.66 -16.81
CA LYS A 167 -8.13 -2.33 -16.85
C LYS A 167 -7.88 -0.84 -17.04
N GLU A 168 -8.66 -0.19 -17.90
CA GLU A 168 -8.60 1.26 -18.13
C GLU A 168 -9.02 2.03 -16.87
N PHE A 169 -10.10 1.59 -16.21
CA PHE A 169 -10.51 2.12 -14.92
C PHE A 169 -9.42 1.94 -13.85
N LEU A 170 -8.78 0.77 -13.77
CA LEU A 170 -7.71 0.53 -12.82
C LEU A 170 -6.51 1.45 -13.07
N LEU A 171 -6.04 1.56 -14.33
CA LEU A 171 -4.94 2.44 -14.70
C LEU A 171 -5.25 3.91 -14.38
N PHE A 172 -6.48 4.33 -14.68
CA PHE A 172 -6.98 5.65 -14.34
C PHE A 172 -6.87 5.93 -12.84
N ASN A 173 -7.35 5.02 -11.99
CA ASN A 173 -7.25 5.18 -10.53
C ASN A 173 -5.80 5.17 -10.04
N CYS A 174 -4.92 4.34 -10.61
CA CYS A 174 -3.50 4.36 -10.27
C CYS A 174 -2.83 5.71 -10.60
N TYR A 175 -3.16 6.31 -11.73
CA TYR A 175 -2.66 7.65 -12.06
C TYR A 175 -3.18 8.70 -11.08
N HIS A 176 -4.47 8.67 -10.77
CA HIS A 176 -5.06 9.58 -9.80
C HIS A 176 -4.43 9.46 -8.41
N LEU A 177 -4.12 8.24 -7.97
CA LEU A 177 -3.39 8.01 -6.73
C LEU A 177 -2.06 8.77 -6.73
N VAL A 178 -1.26 8.64 -7.79
CA VAL A 178 0.03 9.34 -7.91
C VAL A 178 -0.15 10.86 -7.97
N TYR A 179 -1.09 11.35 -8.79
CA TYR A 179 -1.33 12.79 -8.92
C TYR A 179 -1.75 13.41 -7.60
N LEU A 180 -2.69 12.79 -6.89
CA LEU A 180 -3.11 13.27 -5.57
C LEU A 180 -1.95 13.24 -4.57
N SER A 181 -1.09 12.23 -4.62
CA SER A 181 0.09 12.13 -3.75
C SER A 181 1.07 13.29 -3.99
N VAL A 182 1.34 13.65 -5.25
CA VAL A 182 2.17 14.80 -5.61
C VAL A 182 1.58 16.11 -5.07
N ILE A 183 0.26 16.28 -5.25
CA ILE A 183 -0.46 17.48 -4.81
C ILE A 183 -0.45 17.63 -3.30
N MET A 184 -0.68 16.53 -2.56
CA MET A 184 -0.65 16.53 -1.10
C MET A 184 0.76 16.82 -0.56
N SER A 185 1.78 16.54 -1.36
CA SER A 185 3.20 16.76 -1.06
C SER A 185 3.80 17.92 -1.87
N LYS A 186 3.00 18.95 -2.17
CA LYS A 186 3.38 20.05 -3.08
C LYS A 186 4.65 20.79 -2.71
N GLU A 187 5.05 20.82 -1.43
CA GLU A 187 6.29 21.48 -0.99
C GLU A 187 7.57 20.86 -1.58
N PHE A 188 7.50 19.66 -2.16
CA PHE A 188 8.63 18.94 -2.74
C PHE A 188 8.78 19.14 -4.26
N PHE A 189 7.83 19.79 -4.93
CA PHE A 189 7.76 19.89 -6.39
C PHE A 189 7.78 21.34 -6.87
N THR A 190 8.18 21.58 -8.13
CA THR A 190 8.10 22.95 -8.68
C THR A 190 6.66 23.32 -9.03
N GLN A 191 6.36 24.63 -9.07
CA GLN A 191 5.04 25.10 -9.46
C GLN A 191 4.69 24.68 -10.89
N GLU A 192 5.64 24.69 -11.83
CA GLU A 192 5.39 24.27 -13.21
C GLU A 192 4.97 22.79 -13.29
N TYR A 193 5.55 21.93 -12.43
CA TYR A 193 5.19 20.52 -12.36
C TYR A 193 3.81 20.32 -11.74
N LEU A 194 3.49 21.06 -10.68
CA LEU A 194 2.18 21.03 -10.04
C LEU A 194 1.07 21.48 -11.01
N ASP A 195 1.27 22.59 -11.73
CA ASP A 195 0.33 23.09 -12.73
C ASP A 195 0.10 22.05 -13.84
N CYS A 196 1.15 21.31 -14.23
CA CYS A 196 1.04 20.21 -15.19
C CYS A 196 0.16 19.08 -14.64
N MET A 197 0.38 18.65 -13.39
CA MET A 197 -0.36 17.57 -12.75
C MET A 197 -1.82 17.91 -12.46
N GLU A 198 -2.12 19.17 -12.12
CA GLU A 198 -3.49 19.65 -11.91
C GLU A 198 -4.40 19.43 -13.13
N ASN A 199 -3.86 19.55 -14.35
CA ASN A 199 -4.63 19.34 -15.58
C ASN A 199 -5.16 17.91 -15.73
N TYR A 200 -4.62 16.96 -14.97
CA TYR A 200 -5.04 15.55 -14.99
C TYR A 200 -5.95 15.18 -13.82
N LEU A 201 -6.24 16.11 -12.90
CA LEU A 201 -7.16 15.86 -11.79
C LEU A 201 -8.62 16.01 -12.24
N LEU A 202 -9.48 15.17 -11.67
CA LEU A 202 -10.93 15.27 -11.86
C LEU A 202 -11.55 16.49 -11.14
N ILE A 203 -10.85 17.00 -10.13
CA ILE A 203 -11.28 18.09 -9.25
C ILE A 203 -10.13 19.06 -9.05
N SER A 204 -10.44 20.36 -9.00
CA SER A 204 -9.42 21.38 -8.73
C SER A 204 -8.85 21.24 -7.32
N LEU A 205 -7.62 21.71 -7.09
CA LEU A 205 -7.00 21.68 -5.76
C LEU A 205 -7.84 22.38 -4.69
N SER A 206 -8.42 23.53 -5.05
CA SER A 206 -9.32 24.28 -4.19
C SER A 206 -10.56 23.48 -3.76
N SER A 207 -11.06 22.61 -4.63
CA SER A 207 -12.19 21.73 -4.32
C SER A 207 -11.74 20.53 -3.48
N PHE A 208 -10.51 20.04 -3.70
CA PHE A 208 -9.94 18.93 -2.94
C PHE A 208 -9.64 19.29 -1.49
N ASP A 209 -9.05 20.46 -1.23
CA ASP A 209 -8.83 20.97 0.14
C ASP A 209 -10.17 21.07 0.90
N THR A 210 -11.24 21.46 0.21
CA THR A 210 -12.59 21.51 0.79
C THR A 210 -13.10 20.10 1.13
N LEU A 211 -12.87 19.10 0.27
CA LEU A 211 -13.26 17.70 0.49
C LEU A 211 -12.44 17.02 1.60
N LEU A 212 -11.14 17.31 1.73
CA LEU A 212 -10.30 16.79 2.83
C LEU A 212 -10.80 17.29 4.20
N ASN A 213 -11.20 18.56 4.27
CA ASN A 213 -11.82 19.15 5.45
C ASN A 213 -13.24 18.62 5.73
N GLN A 214 -13.85 17.94 4.76
CA GLN A 214 -15.15 17.26 4.85
C GLN A 214 -15.00 15.74 4.89
N ARG A 215 -13.83 15.16 5.24
CA ARG A 215 -13.76 13.72 5.50
C ARG A 215 -14.66 13.35 6.69
N PRO A 216 -15.29 12.16 6.73
CA PRO A 216 -16.16 11.75 7.83
C PRO A 216 -15.52 11.94 9.20
N GLU A 217 -14.24 11.60 9.33
CA GLU A 217 -13.41 11.79 10.54
C GLU A 217 -13.35 13.25 11.04
N ASN A 218 -13.57 14.21 10.14
CA ASN A 218 -13.57 15.66 10.38
C ASN A 218 -15.00 16.28 10.34
N MET A 219 -16.03 15.48 10.05
CA MET A 219 -17.44 15.89 10.03
C MET A 219 -18.05 15.87 11.44
N GLU A 220 -19.12 16.62 11.66
CA GLU A 220 -19.92 16.52 12.90
C GLU A 220 -20.56 15.12 13.02
N GLU A 221 -20.74 14.63 14.25
CA GLU A 221 -21.25 13.26 14.56
C GLU A 221 -22.53 12.91 13.78
N ALA A 222 -23.43 13.89 13.59
CA ALA A 222 -24.70 13.68 12.87
C ALA A 222 -24.52 13.36 11.38
N ASP A 223 -23.46 13.87 10.75
CA ASP A 223 -23.17 13.56 9.35
C ASP A 223 -22.43 12.22 9.21
N GLN A 224 -21.60 11.84 10.20
CA GLN A 224 -20.97 10.51 10.25
C GLN A 224 -22.00 9.37 10.32
N GLU A 225 -23.06 9.55 11.11
CA GLU A 225 -24.15 8.57 11.28
C GLU A 225 -24.82 8.22 9.93
N LYS A 226 -25.01 9.21 9.06
CA LYS A 226 -25.61 9.04 7.74
C LYS A 226 -24.73 8.24 6.76
N TYR A 227 -23.40 8.36 6.86
CA TYR A 227 -22.47 7.56 6.06
C TYR A 227 -22.41 6.12 6.57
N MET A 228 -22.52 5.91 7.88
CA MET A 228 -22.60 4.58 8.48
C MET A 228 -23.91 3.87 8.10
N GLU A 229 -25.05 4.56 8.13
CA GLU A 229 -26.33 4.02 7.64
C GLU A 229 -26.26 3.60 6.16
N MET A 230 -25.54 4.38 5.34
CA MET A 230 -25.35 4.06 3.92
C MET A 230 -24.42 2.84 3.72
N LEU A 231 -23.36 2.73 4.52
CA LEU A 231 -22.47 1.57 4.53
C LEU A 231 -23.20 0.30 4.97
N ASP A 232 -23.99 0.38 6.03
CA ASP A 232 -24.81 -0.74 6.51
C ASP A 232 -25.80 -1.19 5.44
N ALA A 233 -26.51 -0.26 4.79
CA ALA A 233 -27.44 -0.59 3.71
C ALA A 233 -26.78 -1.29 2.51
N ILE A 234 -25.50 -0.99 2.22
CA ILE A 234 -24.75 -1.61 1.12
C ILE A 234 -24.15 -2.96 1.53
N LEU A 235 -23.66 -3.10 2.76
CA LEU A 235 -23.05 -4.33 3.27
C LEU A 235 -24.09 -5.43 3.54
N PHE A 236 -25.35 -5.08 3.86
CA PHE A 236 -26.44 -6.04 4.02
C PHE A 236 -27.00 -6.59 2.69
N LEU A 237 -26.49 -6.16 1.54
CA LEU A 237 -26.88 -6.65 0.21
C LEU A 237 -25.95 -7.72 -0.38
N VAL A 238 -24.93 -8.18 0.38
CA VAL A 238 -23.99 -9.26 0.01
C VAL A 238 -24.22 -10.47 0.89
#